data_AF-A0A8H4QM68-F1
#
_entry.id   AF-A0A8H4QM68-F1
#
_cell.length_a   1.000
_cell.length_b   1.000
_cell.length_c   1.000
_cell.angle_alpha   90.00
_cell.angle_beta   90.00
_cell.angle_gamma   90.00
#
_symmetry.space_group_name_H-M   'P 1'
#
loop_
_entity.id
_entity.type
_entity.pdbx_description
1 polymer ?
#
loop_
_entity_poly.entity_id
_entity_poly.type
_entity_poly.pdbx_seq_one_letter_code
_entity_poly.pdbx_strand_id
1 'polypeptide(L)'
;MMDPTKVVPRGLALSNYPTHDGFELIDFEWVERWSVRPVQYYIIDFGLSSRHQSNDAHDQVPGKHGQDKTVPEQSDTVPYNPFKLDVYQLGNVINECIKEYSGLDAFQPLSKSMTQTRPEDRPSAAEAAHLCEEIVLGITKAKRMSSRVWRDTPDSMFCIEPFEKLAVRFLPNYNPKV
;
A
#
# COMPACT_ATOMS: atom_id res chain seq x y z
N MET A 1 -1.17 8.42 0.04
CA MET A 1 -0.08 9.32 -0.42
C MET A 1 1.01 9.39 0.63
N MET A 2 2.27 9.38 0.20
CA MET A 2 3.44 9.49 1.08
C MET A 2 3.85 10.96 1.21
N ASP A 3 4.31 11.38 2.39
CA ASP A 3 4.99 12.66 2.59
C ASP A 3 6.42 12.59 2.03
N PRO A 4 6.73 13.30 0.93
CA PRO A 4 8.03 13.20 0.28
C PRO A 4 9.11 14.01 1.00
N THR A 5 8.80 14.84 2.00
CA THR A 5 9.73 15.84 2.55
C THR A 5 11.08 15.25 2.99
N LYS A 6 11.08 14.04 3.56
CA LYS A 6 12.32 13.35 3.96
C LYS A 6 12.97 12.54 2.83
N VAL A 7 12.17 12.09 1.86
CA VAL A 7 12.60 11.22 0.75
C VAL A 7 13.18 12.05 -0.39
N VAL A 8 12.68 13.27 -0.57
CA VAL A 8 13.09 14.23 -1.59
C VAL A 8 13.36 15.57 -0.88
N PRO A 9 14.51 15.74 -0.21
CA PRO A 9 14.78 16.87 0.68
C PRO A 9 14.73 18.24 -0.02
N ARG A 10 15.04 18.27 -1.32
CA ARG A 10 14.98 19.47 -2.17
C ARG A 10 13.56 19.78 -2.69
N GLY A 11 12.56 19.00 -2.28
CA GLY A 11 11.18 19.15 -2.70
C GLY A 11 10.89 18.51 -4.05
N LEU A 12 9.61 18.40 -4.40
CA LEU A 12 9.16 17.80 -5.65
C LEU A 12 8.24 18.76 -6.40
N ALA A 13 8.55 19.02 -7.67
CA ALA A 13 7.63 19.75 -8.55
C ALA A 13 6.46 18.83 -8.97
N LEU A 14 5.23 19.32 -8.78
CA LEU A 14 4.02 18.51 -9.00
C LEU A 14 3.68 18.30 -10.48
N SER A 15 4.09 19.23 -11.36
CA SER A 15 3.68 19.23 -12.77
C SER A 15 4.65 18.52 -13.71
N ASN A 16 5.94 18.44 -13.36
CA ASN A 16 7.00 17.84 -14.19
C ASN A 16 7.87 16.92 -13.33
N TYR A 17 7.34 15.76 -12.95
CA TYR A 17 8.10 14.72 -12.25
C TYR A 17 9.05 13.97 -13.23
N PRO A 18 10.27 13.58 -12.83
CA PRO A 18 10.93 13.82 -11.54
C PRO A 18 11.87 15.03 -11.58
N THR A 19 11.39 16.22 -11.20
CA THR A 19 12.23 17.42 -11.07
C THR A 19 11.99 18.10 -9.72
N HIS A 20 12.99 18.82 -9.24
CA HIS A 20 12.86 19.66 -8.04
C HIS A 20 12.15 20.98 -8.34
N ASP A 21 12.40 21.56 -9.51
CA ASP A 21 12.02 22.93 -9.88
C ASP A 21 10.97 23.01 -11.00
N GLY A 22 10.64 21.87 -11.64
CA GLY A 22 9.73 21.80 -12.78
C GLY A 22 10.42 21.83 -14.14
N PHE A 23 11.75 21.92 -14.19
CA PHE A 23 12.50 22.15 -15.43
C PHE A 23 13.65 21.17 -15.64
N GLU A 24 14.48 20.91 -14.63
CA GLU A 24 15.72 20.13 -14.78
C GLU A 24 15.55 18.66 -14.35
N LEU A 25 15.56 17.74 -15.32
CA LEU A 25 15.44 16.29 -15.10
C LEU A 25 16.73 15.62 -14.61
N ILE A 26 17.88 16.28 -14.77
CA ILE A 26 19.20 15.65 -14.60
C ILE A 26 19.70 15.74 -13.15
N ASP A 27 19.16 16.67 -12.34
CA ASP A 27 19.61 16.95 -10.98
C ASP A 27 18.58 16.52 -9.90
N PHE A 28 17.80 15.47 -10.20
CA PHE A 28 16.82 14.97 -9.23
C PHE A 28 17.48 14.08 -8.16
N GLU A 29 17.47 14.56 -6.93
CA GLU A 29 18.01 13.91 -5.74
C GLU A 29 16.89 13.28 -4.90
N TRP A 30 17.02 11.98 -4.62
CA TRP A 30 16.20 11.29 -3.63
C TRP A 30 17.05 10.45 -2.70
N VAL A 31 16.48 10.11 -1.55
CA VAL A 31 17.03 9.12 -0.61
C VAL A 31 16.06 7.96 -0.44
N GLU A 32 16.58 6.78 -0.13
CA GLU A 32 15.73 5.61 0.09
C GLU A 32 14.80 5.81 1.30
N ARG A 33 13.51 5.45 1.15
CA ARG A 33 12.52 5.60 2.23
C ARG A 33 12.95 4.94 3.54
N TRP A 34 13.67 3.83 3.46
CA TRP A 34 14.14 3.10 4.63
C TRP A 34 15.17 3.92 5.43
N SER A 35 16.05 4.69 4.78
CA SER A 35 17.11 5.43 5.49
C SER A 35 16.57 6.62 6.31
N VAL A 36 15.40 7.14 5.95
CA VAL A 36 14.77 8.32 6.58
C VAL A 36 13.51 8.00 7.40
N ARG A 37 13.33 6.72 7.75
CA ARG A 37 12.17 6.26 8.53
C ARG A 37 12.10 6.94 9.93
N PRO A 38 10.89 7.20 10.46
CA PRO A 38 9.59 6.96 9.83
C PRO A 38 9.24 8.01 8.78
N VAL A 39 8.61 7.53 7.69
CA VAL A 39 7.99 8.35 6.63
C VAL A 39 6.49 8.37 6.87
N GLN A 40 5.88 9.55 6.79
CA GLN A 40 4.45 9.70 7.02
C GLN A 40 3.65 9.32 5.77
N TYR A 41 2.53 8.63 5.99
CA TYR A 41 1.56 8.30 4.95
C TYR A 41 0.18 8.84 5.34
N TYR A 42 -0.57 9.27 4.34
CA TYR A 42 -1.92 9.81 4.46
C TYR A 42 -2.86 9.06 3.51
N ILE A 43 -4.06 8.72 3.98
CA ILE A 43 -5.17 8.35 3.10
C ILE A 43 -5.67 9.65 2.46
N ILE A 44 -5.88 9.63 1.15
CA ILE A 44 -6.27 10.80 0.36
C ILE A 44 -7.41 10.41 -0.58
N ASP A 45 -7.83 11.39 -1.39
CA ASP A 45 -8.87 11.22 -2.42
C ASP A 45 -10.23 10.82 -1.82
N PHE A 46 -10.76 11.72 -0.98
CA PHE A 46 -12.06 11.58 -0.36
C PHE A 46 -13.22 12.02 -1.28
N GLY A 47 -13.00 12.12 -2.60
CA GLY A 47 -13.98 12.62 -3.57
C GLY A 47 -15.26 11.76 -3.66
N LEU A 48 -15.19 10.51 -3.22
CA LEU A 48 -16.31 9.56 -3.15
C LEU A 48 -16.69 9.19 -1.71
N SER A 49 -16.12 9.84 -0.70
CA SER A 49 -16.37 9.49 0.70
C SER A 49 -17.67 10.09 1.23
N SER A 50 -18.38 9.32 2.04
CA SER A 50 -19.51 9.77 2.84
C SER A 50 -19.11 9.93 4.30
N ARG A 51 -19.61 10.98 4.96
CA ARG A 51 -19.41 11.18 6.39
C ARG A 51 -20.60 10.62 7.15
N HIS A 52 -20.34 9.63 7.98
CA HIS A 52 -21.33 9.02 8.87
C HIS A 52 -21.17 9.58 10.29
N GLN A 53 -22.30 9.73 11.02
CA GLN A 53 -22.29 10.28 12.38
C GLN A 53 -21.93 9.21 13.42
N SER A 54 -22.24 7.96 13.13
CA SER A 54 -21.89 6.78 13.91
C SER A 54 -20.97 5.86 13.12
N ASN A 55 -20.27 4.96 13.82
CA ASN A 55 -19.60 3.81 13.20
C ASN A 55 -20.52 2.57 13.21
N ASP A 56 -21.83 2.77 13.25
CA ASP A 56 -22.79 1.69 13.41
C ASP A 56 -23.07 1.01 12.08
N ALA A 57 -23.36 -0.29 12.12
CA ALA A 57 -23.69 -1.10 10.95
C ALA A 57 -24.98 -0.66 10.22
N HIS A 58 -25.70 0.32 10.76
CA HIS A 58 -26.89 0.93 10.16
C HIS A 58 -26.58 1.98 9.11
N ASP A 59 -25.35 2.48 9.09
CA ASP A 59 -24.86 3.34 8.03
C ASP A 59 -24.64 2.48 6.78
N GLN A 60 -25.61 2.49 5.86
CA GLN A 60 -25.56 1.73 4.61
C GLN A 60 -25.60 2.67 3.39
N VAL A 61 -24.90 2.30 2.33
CA VAL A 61 -24.83 3.07 1.08
C VAL A 61 -25.14 2.17 -0.12
N PRO A 62 -25.90 2.64 -1.12
CA PRO A 62 -25.98 1.99 -2.42
C PRO A 62 -24.90 2.56 -3.37
N GLY A 63 -24.76 1.92 -4.54
CA GLY A 63 -23.91 2.35 -5.66
C GLY A 63 -22.79 1.38 -6.01
N LYS A 64 -22.31 1.46 -7.26
CA LYS A 64 -21.15 0.71 -7.79
C LYS A 64 -19.95 1.61 -8.09
N HIS A 65 -19.64 2.49 -7.14
CA HIS A 65 -18.55 3.46 -7.25
C HIS A 65 -17.18 2.84 -6.91
N GLY A 66 -16.10 3.55 -7.22
CA GLY A 66 -14.72 3.10 -6.92
C GLY A 66 -14.09 2.24 -8.03
N GLN A 67 -12.78 2.01 -7.91
CA GLN A 67 -11.99 1.32 -8.94
C GLN A 67 -12.01 -0.19 -8.81
N ASP A 68 -12.09 -0.72 -7.59
CA ASP A 68 -12.17 -2.16 -7.35
C ASP A 68 -13.57 -2.67 -7.72
N LYS A 69 -13.66 -3.39 -8.85
CA LYS A 69 -14.91 -3.98 -9.37
C LYS A 69 -15.16 -5.40 -8.87
N THR A 70 -14.31 -5.94 -8.00
CA THR A 70 -14.43 -7.31 -7.47
C THR A 70 -15.28 -7.40 -6.21
N VAL A 71 -15.67 -6.26 -5.63
CA VAL A 71 -16.49 -6.21 -4.42
C VAL A 71 -17.85 -6.89 -4.65
N PRO A 72 -18.17 -7.96 -3.90
CA PRO A 72 -19.34 -8.79 -4.20
C PRO A 72 -20.68 -8.14 -3.86
N GLU A 73 -20.73 -7.26 -2.87
CA GLU A 73 -21.98 -6.64 -2.39
C GLU A 73 -22.35 -5.32 -3.11
N GLN A 74 -21.48 -4.79 -3.97
CA GLN A 74 -21.74 -3.52 -4.65
C GLN A 74 -23.01 -3.59 -5.53
N SER A 75 -23.97 -2.72 -5.23
CA SER A 75 -25.28 -2.70 -5.90
C SER A 75 -25.81 -1.29 -5.99
N ASP A 76 -26.35 -0.90 -7.14
CA ASP A 76 -26.96 0.43 -7.33
C ASP A 76 -28.29 0.60 -6.57
N THR A 77 -28.89 -0.51 -6.13
CA THR A 77 -30.23 -0.51 -5.52
C THR A 77 -30.28 -1.11 -4.12
N VAL A 78 -29.30 -1.95 -3.74
CA VAL A 78 -29.26 -2.62 -2.45
C VAL A 78 -28.19 -1.96 -1.59
N PRO A 79 -28.56 -1.32 -0.47
CA PRO A 79 -27.59 -0.73 0.45
C PRO A 79 -26.69 -1.79 1.11
N TYR A 80 -25.42 -1.44 1.31
CA TYR A 80 -24.43 -2.29 1.98
C TYR A 80 -23.60 -1.47 2.97
N ASN A 81 -22.86 -2.16 3.85
CA ASN A 81 -22.02 -1.52 4.87
C ASN A 81 -20.74 -0.95 4.24
N PRO A 82 -20.53 0.39 4.25
CA PRO A 82 -19.38 1.04 3.64
C PRO A 82 -18.06 0.74 4.38
N PHE A 83 -18.11 0.56 5.70
CA PHE A 83 -16.90 0.26 6.47
C PHE A 83 -16.34 -1.12 6.15
N LYS A 84 -17.21 -2.10 5.87
CA LYS A 84 -16.79 -3.43 5.42
C LYS A 84 -16.34 -3.43 3.96
N LEU A 85 -16.90 -2.55 3.14
CA LEU A 85 -16.41 -2.28 1.78
C LEU A 85 -14.96 -1.79 1.83
N ASP A 86 -14.65 -0.78 2.64
CA ASP A 86 -13.29 -0.22 2.74
C ASP A 86 -12.26 -1.26 3.18
N VAL A 87 -12.62 -2.12 4.15
CA VAL A 87 -11.78 -3.25 4.57
C VAL A 87 -11.50 -4.21 3.42
N TYR A 88 -12.51 -4.54 2.62
CA TYR A 88 -12.33 -5.45 1.47
C TYR A 88 -11.40 -4.85 0.41
N GLN A 89 -11.62 -3.58 0.04
CA GLN A 89 -10.80 -2.90 -0.95
C GLN A 89 -9.34 -2.80 -0.51
N LEU A 90 -9.10 -2.44 0.76
CA LEU A 90 -7.74 -2.43 1.31
C LEU A 90 -7.12 -3.83 1.35
N GLY A 91 -7.91 -4.86 1.66
CA GLY A 91 -7.47 -6.26 1.60
C GLY A 91 -7.02 -6.67 0.19
N ASN A 92 -7.73 -6.23 -0.85
CA ASN A 92 -7.34 -6.45 -2.24
C ASN A 92 -6.07 -5.68 -2.63
N VAL A 93 -5.88 -4.46 -2.14
CA VAL A 93 -4.59 -3.74 -2.32
C VAL A 93 -3.44 -4.55 -1.74
N ILE A 94 -3.62 -5.16 -0.56
CA ILE A 94 -2.61 -6.05 0.03
C ILE A 94 -2.40 -7.30 -0.85
N ASN A 95 -3.47 -7.91 -1.38
CA ASN A 95 -3.34 -9.06 -2.30
C ASN A 95 -2.54 -8.71 -3.57
N GLU A 96 -2.79 -7.57 -4.19
CA GLU A 96 -2.01 -7.14 -5.36
C GLU A 96 -0.55 -6.87 -4.98
N CYS A 97 -0.27 -6.29 -3.80
CA CYS A 97 1.10 -6.15 -3.31
C CYS A 97 1.78 -7.51 -3.12
N ILE A 98 1.11 -8.51 -2.52
CA ILE A 98 1.67 -9.85 -2.32
C ILE A 98 1.97 -10.51 -3.68
N LYS A 99 1.09 -10.34 -4.66
CA LYS A 99 1.25 -10.87 -6.02
C LYS A 99 2.39 -10.21 -6.78
N GLU A 100 2.58 -8.91 -6.63
CA GLU A 100 3.63 -8.16 -7.32
C GLU A 100 5.01 -8.26 -6.66
N TYR A 101 5.06 -8.50 -5.35
CA TYR A 101 6.28 -8.38 -4.56
C TYR A 101 6.60 -9.61 -3.71
N SER A 102 7.81 -10.15 -3.89
CA SER A 102 8.39 -11.19 -3.05
C SER A 102 8.66 -10.71 -1.62
N GLY A 103 8.31 -11.55 -0.63
CA GLY A 103 8.61 -11.33 0.77
C GLY A 103 7.48 -10.71 1.59
N LEU A 104 6.29 -10.56 0.99
CA LEU A 104 5.08 -10.08 1.67
C LEU A 104 4.12 -11.21 2.08
N ASP A 105 4.52 -12.48 1.91
CA ASP A 105 3.67 -13.67 2.17
C ASP A 105 3.09 -13.73 3.59
N ALA A 106 3.80 -13.14 4.56
CA ALA A 106 3.35 -13.07 5.95
C ALA A 106 2.01 -12.31 6.12
N PHE A 107 1.67 -11.42 5.18
CA PHE A 107 0.41 -10.66 5.18
C PHE A 107 -0.75 -11.39 4.51
N GLN A 108 -0.52 -12.55 3.89
CA GLN A 108 -1.57 -13.32 3.20
C GLN A 108 -2.75 -13.72 4.10
N PRO A 109 -2.58 -14.09 5.39
CA PRO A 109 -3.71 -14.36 6.27
C PRO A 109 -4.58 -13.12 6.52
N LEU A 110 -3.95 -11.95 6.68
CA LEU A 110 -4.64 -10.67 6.87
C LEU A 110 -5.49 -10.33 5.63
N SER A 111 -4.90 -10.36 4.44
CA SER A 111 -5.63 -10.03 3.21
C SER A 111 -6.80 -10.98 2.99
N LYS A 112 -6.62 -12.28 3.19
CA LYS A 112 -7.72 -13.27 3.08
C LYS A 112 -8.85 -13.01 4.07
N SER A 113 -8.54 -12.60 5.29
CA SER A 113 -9.57 -12.25 6.28
C SER A 113 -10.32 -10.97 5.89
N MET A 114 -9.62 -9.97 5.36
CA MET A 114 -10.22 -8.71 4.90
C MET A 114 -11.08 -8.89 3.63
N THR A 115 -10.75 -9.85 2.77
CA THR A 115 -11.44 -10.08 1.48
C THR A 115 -12.45 -11.22 1.50
N GLN A 116 -13.04 -11.56 2.65
CA GLN A 116 -14.12 -12.55 2.70
C GLN A 116 -15.33 -12.10 1.87
N THR A 117 -15.99 -13.02 1.17
CA THR A 117 -17.13 -12.71 0.31
C THR A 117 -18.27 -12.05 1.09
N ARG A 118 -18.57 -12.60 2.27
CA ARG A 118 -19.60 -12.08 3.16
C ARG A 118 -19.04 -10.91 4.00
N PRO A 119 -19.63 -9.70 3.93
CA PRO A 119 -19.14 -8.54 4.67
C PRO A 119 -19.01 -8.74 6.19
N GLU A 120 -19.92 -9.52 6.78
CA GLU A 120 -19.96 -9.85 8.20
C GLU A 120 -18.80 -10.75 8.66
N ASP A 121 -18.22 -11.54 7.76
CA ASP A 121 -17.11 -12.45 8.04
C ASP A 121 -15.74 -11.74 7.96
N ARG A 122 -15.72 -10.48 7.50
CA ARG A 122 -14.53 -9.63 7.48
C ARG A 122 -14.28 -9.04 8.87
N PRO A 123 -13.04 -8.70 9.25
CA PRO A 123 -12.76 -7.92 10.45
C PRO A 123 -13.29 -6.48 10.32
N SER A 124 -13.40 -5.77 11.43
CA SER A 124 -13.46 -4.30 11.44
C SER A 124 -12.09 -3.71 11.09
N ALA A 125 -12.03 -2.41 10.77
CA ALA A 125 -10.77 -1.74 10.52
C ALA A 125 -9.82 -1.79 11.73
N ALA A 126 -10.35 -1.68 12.95
CA ALA A 126 -9.55 -1.77 14.18
C ALA A 126 -8.98 -3.18 14.39
N GLU A 127 -9.79 -4.23 14.18
CA GLU A 127 -9.33 -5.61 14.26
C GLU A 127 -8.30 -5.92 13.17
N ALA A 128 -8.50 -5.46 11.94
CA ALA A 128 -7.54 -5.60 10.85
C ALA A 128 -6.21 -4.89 11.17
N ALA A 129 -6.26 -3.70 11.77
CA ALA A 129 -5.07 -2.99 12.22
C ALA A 129 -4.31 -3.78 13.28
N HIS A 130 -4.99 -4.33 14.29
CA HIS A 130 -4.35 -5.18 15.29
C HIS A 130 -3.73 -6.45 14.69
N LEU A 131 -4.42 -7.14 13.78
CA LEU A 131 -3.86 -8.30 13.08
C LEU A 131 -2.59 -7.92 12.28
N CYS A 132 -2.59 -6.74 11.64
CA CYS A 132 -1.42 -6.21 10.95
C CYS A 132 -0.26 -5.92 11.90
N GLU A 133 -0.53 -5.29 13.05
CA GLU A 133 0.47 -5.02 14.09
C GLU A 133 1.12 -6.31 14.60
N GLU A 134 0.33 -7.36 14.85
CA GLU A 134 0.85 -8.66 15.27
C GLU A 134 1.79 -9.28 14.23
N ILE A 135 1.40 -9.24 12.95
CA ILE A 135 2.24 -9.71 11.84
C ILE A 135 3.55 -8.91 11.79
N VAL A 136 3.48 -7.59 11.84
CA VAL A 136 4.65 -6.71 11.82
C VAL A 136 5.57 -7.02 13.00
N LEU A 137 5.05 -7.15 14.22
CA LEU A 137 5.82 -7.53 15.40
C LEU A 137 6.52 -8.88 15.22
N GLY A 138 5.84 -9.86 14.61
CA GLY A 138 6.44 -11.16 14.28
C GLY A 138 7.62 -11.03 13.32
N ILE A 139 7.45 -10.24 12.24
CA ILE A 139 8.52 -9.97 11.26
C ILE A 139 9.70 -9.24 11.90
N THR A 140 9.43 -8.24 12.77
CA THR A 140 10.45 -7.51 13.51
C THR A 140 11.25 -8.43 14.42
N LYS A 141 10.57 -9.29 15.21
CA LYS A 141 11.22 -10.26 16.11
C LYS A 141 12.09 -11.25 15.34
N ALA A 142 11.63 -11.68 14.16
CA ALA A 142 12.40 -12.53 13.25
C ALA A 142 13.56 -11.80 12.54
N LYS A 143 13.77 -10.49 12.79
CA LYS A 143 14.76 -9.63 12.13
C LYS A 143 14.66 -9.65 10.60
N ARG A 144 13.46 -9.84 10.05
CA ARG A 144 13.21 -9.90 8.60
C ARG A 144 12.93 -8.55 7.97
N MET A 145 12.74 -7.50 8.77
CA MET A 145 12.51 -6.13 8.28
C MET A 145 13.73 -5.48 7.61
N SER A 146 14.93 -6.04 7.78
CA SER A 146 16.13 -5.56 7.06
C SER A 146 16.24 -6.16 5.64
N SER A 147 15.39 -7.10 5.28
CA SER A 147 15.36 -7.69 3.95
C SER A 147 14.60 -6.77 3.00
N ARG A 148 15.17 -6.53 1.81
CA ARG A 148 14.46 -5.80 0.75
C ARG A 148 13.35 -6.65 0.16
N VAL A 149 12.24 -5.98 -0.11
CA VAL A 149 11.10 -6.51 -0.85
C VAL A 149 11.33 -6.20 -2.32
N TRP A 150 11.20 -7.20 -3.18
CA TRP A 150 11.50 -7.08 -4.60
C TRP A 150 10.22 -7.23 -5.40
N ARG A 151 10.05 -6.37 -6.41
CA ARG A 151 9.04 -6.58 -7.43
C ARG A 151 9.46 -7.74 -8.31
N ASP A 152 8.51 -8.61 -8.64
CA ASP A 152 8.76 -9.81 -9.45
C ASP A 152 8.19 -9.71 -10.87
N THR A 153 7.40 -8.67 -11.17
CA THR A 153 6.86 -8.45 -12.52
C THR A 153 7.98 -8.05 -13.51
N PRO A 154 8.25 -8.87 -14.55
CA PRO A 154 9.38 -8.66 -15.46
C PRO A 154 9.26 -7.43 -16.38
N ASP A 155 8.04 -6.93 -16.59
CA ASP A 155 7.73 -5.94 -17.64
C ASP A 155 7.77 -4.48 -17.17
N SER A 156 8.20 -4.22 -15.93
CA SER A 156 8.36 -2.84 -15.47
C SER A 156 9.78 -2.38 -15.74
N MET A 157 9.91 -1.19 -16.36
CA MET A 157 11.16 -0.42 -16.53
C MET A 157 12.00 -0.30 -15.25
N PHE A 158 11.43 -0.64 -14.09
CA PHE A 158 12.01 -0.52 -12.77
C PHE A 158 12.28 -1.86 -12.05
N CYS A 159 12.30 -2.99 -12.77
CA CYS A 159 12.65 -4.29 -12.20
C CYS A 159 14.17 -4.49 -12.24
N ILE A 160 14.77 -4.84 -11.10
CA ILE A 160 16.21 -5.06 -11.03
C ILE A 160 16.57 -6.53 -11.33
N GLU A 161 17.64 -6.73 -12.07
CA GLU A 161 18.08 -8.05 -12.53
C GLU A 161 18.51 -8.97 -11.36
N PRO A 162 18.49 -10.31 -11.52
CA PRO A 162 18.92 -11.23 -10.44
C PRO A 162 20.31 -10.93 -9.89
N PHE A 163 21.24 -10.49 -10.73
CA PHE A 163 22.57 -10.03 -10.30
C PHE A 163 22.50 -8.76 -9.44
N GLU A 164 21.63 -7.80 -9.78
CA GLU A 164 21.46 -6.57 -9.01
C GLU A 164 20.81 -6.86 -7.65
N LYS A 165 19.83 -7.78 -7.60
CA LYS A 165 19.26 -8.30 -6.33
C LYS A 165 20.35 -8.90 -5.44
N LEU A 166 21.31 -9.62 -6.04
CA LEU A 166 22.48 -10.17 -5.33
C LEU A 166 23.43 -9.06 -4.88
N ALA A 167 23.76 -8.12 -5.76
CA ALA A 167 24.66 -7.01 -5.49
C ALA A 167 24.13 -6.14 -4.34
N VAL A 168 22.84 -5.78 -4.33
CA VAL A 168 22.24 -5.03 -3.21
C VAL A 168 22.32 -5.80 -1.89
N ARG A 169 22.22 -7.14 -1.93
CA ARG A 169 22.27 -7.97 -0.71
C ARG A 169 23.66 -8.04 -0.10
N PHE A 170 24.72 -7.95 -0.91
CA PHE A 170 26.10 -8.19 -0.46
C PHE A 170 27.01 -6.95 -0.55
N LEU A 171 26.62 -5.91 -1.26
CA LEU A 171 27.37 -4.65 -1.42
C LEU A 171 26.62 -3.51 -0.70
N PRO A 172 27.13 -3.02 0.45
CA PRO A 172 26.41 -2.06 1.31
C PRO A 172 26.00 -0.74 0.64
N ASN A 173 26.69 -0.35 -0.43
CA ASN A 173 26.51 0.93 -1.13
C ASN A 173 26.06 0.76 -2.59
N TYR A 174 25.71 -0.46 -3.00
CA TYR A 174 25.22 -0.68 -4.35
C TYR A 174 23.76 -0.24 -4.45
N ASN A 175 23.52 0.82 -5.22
CA ASN A 175 22.19 1.29 -5.57
C ASN A 175 21.98 1.01 -7.07
N PRO A 176 21.12 0.06 -7.45
CA PRO A 176 20.85 -0.24 -8.85
C PRO A 176 20.28 0.99 -9.54
N LYS A 177 20.69 1.23 -10.79
CA LYS A 177 20.13 2.31 -11.59
C LYS A 177 18.81 1.81 -12.13
N VAL A 178 17.75 2.14 -11.41
CA VAL A 178 16.36 1.84 -11.77
C VAL A 178 15.85 2.90 -12.75
#